data_AF-A0A950XEP9-F1
#
_entry.id   AF-A0A950XEP9-F1
#
_cell.length_a   1.000
_cell.length_b   1.000
_cell.length_c   1.000
_cell.angle_alpha   90.00
_cell.angle_beta   90.00
_cell.angle_gamma   90.00
#
_symmetry.space_group_name_H-M   'P 1'
#
loop_
_entity.id
_entity.type
_entity.pdbx_description
1 polymer ?
#
loop_
_entity_poly.entity_id
_entity_poly.type
_entity_poly.pdbx_seq_one_letter_code
_entity_poly.pdbx_strand_id
1 'polypeptide(L)'
;MNGSSRLVVLALIVAGGLIFTIPHAKVMGAQPPDGRAIFLLNCAACHQSNGQGGGPYPPLAGNPAVNAADSAGIVAIVLNGRTGPITVNGTQYGGNMPSWRDLSDADLAAVLTYIRSAWGNGAPAVSADQVAAARVPSAMSGQALFAAHCATCHQPMGQGTDVFPPLAGNPIVAASDPSAMIAVIVNGRSGPLTVNGHTYNGKMPTWSGQLTNADIASVATYVRSAWGNGASPVTEQQVAAAGTPVSAQVGASIYAKNCAACHGATGTGGIGPALAENPHVNIGDPTTMLTTIVRGRNLMPSWRGQLSATDIASVATYVRSAWGNRVPAVTAADVLSIK
;
A
#
# COMPACT_ATOMS: atom_id res chain seq x y z
N MET A 1 -64.90 9.88 -69.47
CA MET A 1 -64.01 8.71 -69.47
C MET A 1 -62.57 9.20 -69.47
N ASN A 2 -61.72 8.54 -68.68
CA ASN A 2 -60.25 8.49 -68.72
C ASN A 2 -59.43 9.71 -68.23
N GLY A 3 -58.93 9.59 -66.98
CA GLY A 3 -57.56 9.09 -66.77
C GLY A 3 -56.42 10.10 -66.89
N SER A 4 -56.16 10.82 -65.80
CA SER A 4 -55.02 11.74 -65.62
C SER A 4 -53.68 10.99 -65.49
N SER A 5 -52.74 11.25 -66.41
CA SER A 5 -51.34 10.81 -66.30
C SER A 5 -50.48 11.91 -65.67
N ARG A 6 -49.78 11.57 -64.59
CA ARG A 6 -48.84 12.43 -63.87
C ARG A 6 -47.45 12.34 -64.51
N LEU A 7 -46.87 13.45 -64.93
CA LEU A 7 -45.42 13.60 -65.13
C LEU A 7 -44.87 14.46 -63.98
N VAL A 8 -43.93 13.89 -63.22
CA VAL A 8 -43.17 14.56 -62.17
C VAL A 8 -41.85 15.05 -62.78
N VAL A 9 -41.63 16.36 -62.73
CA VAL A 9 -40.36 17.00 -63.11
C VAL A 9 -39.43 16.98 -61.91
N LEU A 10 -38.25 16.39 -62.09
CA LEU A 10 -37.17 16.31 -61.11
C LEU A 10 -36.35 17.61 -61.14
N ALA A 11 -36.41 18.43 -60.08
CA ALA A 11 -35.56 19.60 -59.91
C ALA A 11 -34.46 19.30 -58.88
N LEU A 12 -33.20 19.37 -59.33
CA LEU A 12 -31.99 19.28 -58.51
C LEU A 12 -31.84 20.54 -57.63
N ILE A 13 -31.83 20.37 -56.31
CA ILE A 13 -31.43 21.42 -55.35
C ILE A 13 -30.01 21.10 -54.84
N VAL A 14 -29.08 22.00 -55.13
CA VAL A 14 -27.71 21.99 -54.62
C VAL A 14 -27.71 22.49 -53.17
N ALA A 15 -27.31 21.65 -52.22
CA ALA A 15 -27.19 22.02 -50.82
C ALA A 15 -25.86 22.74 -50.55
N GLY A 16 -25.91 24.05 -50.28
CA GLY A 16 -24.79 24.82 -49.76
C GLY A 16 -24.68 24.63 -48.24
N GLY A 17 -23.60 24.00 -47.78
CA GLY A 17 -23.31 23.81 -46.36
C GLY A 17 -22.77 25.09 -45.71
N LEU A 18 -23.55 25.67 -44.79
CA LEU A 18 -23.09 26.71 -43.86
C LEU A 18 -22.28 26.07 -42.73
N ILE A 19 -20.99 26.37 -42.69
CA ILE A 19 -20.07 25.98 -41.60
C ILE A 19 -20.37 26.87 -40.39
N PHE A 20 -21.05 26.32 -39.39
CA PHE A 20 -21.12 26.92 -38.05
C PHE A 20 -19.83 26.60 -37.30
N THR A 21 -18.98 27.61 -37.08
CA THR A 21 -17.85 27.51 -36.17
C THR A 21 -18.37 27.52 -34.73
N ILE A 22 -18.32 26.37 -34.05
CA ILE A 22 -18.57 26.28 -32.61
C ILE A 22 -17.33 26.89 -31.91
N PRO A 23 -17.45 27.95 -31.09
CA PRO A 23 -16.33 28.40 -30.29
C PRO A 23 -15.96 27.30 -29.29
N HIS A 24 -14.69 26.91 -29.28
CA HIS A 24 -14.13 25.92 -28.37
C HIS A 24 -14.45 26.30 -26.92
N ALA A 25 -15.29 25.52 -26.25
CA ALA A 25 -15.52 25.66 -24.81
C ALA A 25 -14.19 25.46 -24.10
N LYS A 26 -13.73 26.48 -23.40
CA LYS A 26 -12.57 26.42 -22.51
C LYS A 26 -12.88 25.37 -21.45
N VAL A 27 -12.06 24.32 -21.36
CA VAL A 27 -12.12 23.35 -20.26
C VAL A 27 -11.98 24.14 -18.96
N MET A 28 -13.07 24.29 -18.20
CA MET A 28 -13.05 24.88 -16.88
C MET A 28 -12.30 23.90 -15.98
N GLY A 29 -11.03 24.20 -15.66
CA GLY A 29 -10.30 23.46 -14.63
C GLY A 29 -11.09 23.49 -13.33
N ALA A 30 -10.99 22.41 -12.53
CA ALA A 30 -11.63 22.34 -11.22
C ALA A 30 -11.30 23.59 -10.40
N GLN A 31 -12.34 24.28 -9.89
CA GLN A 31 -12.17 25.47 -9.07
C GLN A 31 -11.34 25.09 -7.82
N PRO A 32 -10.35 25.91 -7.41
CA PRO A 32 -9.57 25.60 -6.22
C PRO A 32 -10.50 25.50 -4.98
N PRO A 33 -10.21 24.60 -4.02
CA PRO A 33 -11.02 24.44 -2.83
C PRO A 33 -11.18 25.75 -2.04
N ASP A 34 -12.41 26.06 -1.65
CA ASP A 34 -12.72 27.22 -0.80
C ASP A 34 -12.70 26.81 0.68
N GLY A 35 -11.56 27.06 1.33
CA GLY A 35 -11.36 26.75 2.74
C GLY A 35 -12.38 27.39 3.69
N ARG A 36 -12.91 28.57 3.36
CA ARG A 36 -13.95 29.23 4.17
C ARG A 36 -15.28 28.53 4.03
N ALA A 37 -15.67 28.15 2.81
CA ALA A 37 -16.90 27.40 2.58
C ALA A 37 -16.86 26.03 3.28
N ILE A 38 -15.72 25.33 3.17
CA ILE A 38 -15.49 24.05 3.85
C ILE A 38 -15.59 24.24 5.38
N PHE A 39 -14.99 25.29 5.94
CA PHE A 39 -15.09 25.59 7.37
C PHE A 39 -16.54 25.81 7.81
N LEU A 40 -17.31 26.61 7.07
CA LEU A 40 -18.70 26.91 7.41
C LEU A 40 -19.60 25.67 7.35
N LEU A 41 -19.35 24.78 6.39
CA LEU A 41 -20.13 23.56 6.22
C LEU A 41 -19.80 22.49 7.29
N ASN A 42 -18.52 22.36 7.63
CA ASN A 42 -18.04 21.20 8.40
C ASN A 42 -17.65 21.54 9.84
N CYS A 43 -17.08 22.70 10.10
CA CYS A 43 -16.41 23.02 11.37
C CYS A 43 -17.19 24.03 12.22
N ALA A 44 -17.91 24.96 11.58
CA ALA A 44 -18.53 26.10 12.26
C ALA A 44 -19.67 25.71 13.22
N ALA A 45 -20.28 24.53 13.07
CA ALA A 45 -21.30 24.04 13.99
C ALA A 45 -20.79 23.93 15.44
N CYS A 46 -19.49 23.65 15.62
CA CYS A 46 -18.86 23.52 16.94
C CYS A 46 -17.87 24.67 17.22
N HIS A 47 -17.09 25.08 16.22
CA HIS A 47 -16.07 26.13 16.39
C HIS A 47 -16.61 27.56 16.19
N GLN A 48 -17.89 27.70 15.85
CA GLN A 48 -18.56 28.94 15.47
C GLN A 48 -17.97 29.57 14.21
N SER A 49 -18.76 30.37 13.49
CA SER A 49 -18.32 31.04 12.25
C SER A 49 -17.20 32.08 12.48
N ASN A 50 -17.08 32.58 13.71
CA ASN A 50 -16.04 33.50 14.16
C ASN A 50 -14.84 32.79 14.81
N GLY A 51 -14.80 31.45 14.81
CA GLY A 51 -13.70 30.66 15.35
C GLY A 51 -13.54 30.74 16.87
N GLN A 52 -14.50 31.27 17.62
CA GLN A 52 -14.41 31.41 19.07
C GLN A 52 -14.68 30.11 19.82
N GLY A 53 -15.19 29.08 19.14
CA GLY A 53 -15.66 27.88 19.82
C GLY A 53 -16.89 28.15 20.68
N GLY A 54 -17.42 27.11 21.31
CA GLY A 54 -18.58 27.22 22.18
C GLY A 54 -18.75 25.98 23.02
N GLY A 55 -19.22 26.15 24.27
CA GLY A 55 -19.38 25.04 25.20
C GLY A 55 -18.08 24.24 25.36
N PRO A 56 -18.05 22.95 25.01
CA PRO A 56 -16.88 22.10 25.21
C PRO A 56 -15.84 22.20 24.08
N TYR A 57 -16.02 23.07 23.08
CA TYR A 57 -15.11 23.20 21.93
C TYR A 57 -14.23 24.45 22.04
N PRO A 58 -12.90 24.32 21.85
CA PRO A 58 -11.96 25.42 22.03
C PRO A 58 -12.08 26.49 20.92
N PRO A 59 -11.62 27.73 21.20
CA PRO A 59 -11.39 28.72 20.15
C PRO A 59 -10.29 28.25 19.20
N LEU A 60 -10.49 28.51 17.91
CA LEU A 60 -9.46 28.45 16.87
C LEU A 60 -8.82 29.83 16.66
N ALA A 61 -9.57 30.91 16.91
CA ALA A 61 -9.06 32.28 16.93
C ALA A 61 -8.03 32.47 18.04
N GLY A 62 -6.82 32.93 17.70
CA GLY A 62 -5.74 33.16 18.66
C GLY A 62 -5.22 31.88 19.35
N ASN A 63 -5.58 30.69 18.85
CA ASN A 63 -5.15 29.44 19.46
C ASN A 63 -3.65 29.20 19.23
N PRO A 64 -2.83 28.96 20.27
CA PRO A 64 -1.40 28.74 20.12
C PRO A 64 -1.04 27.57 19.20
N ALA A 65 -1.83 26.49 19.20
CA ALA A 65 -1.60 25.34 18.31
C ALA A 65 -1.91 25.68 16.85
N VAL A 66 -2.93 26.50 16.60
CA VAL A 66 -3.22 27.02 15.24
C VAL A 66 -2.12 27.96 14.77
N ASN A 67 -1.55 28.76 15.68
CA ASN A 67 -0.51 29.73 15.35
C ASN A 67 0.93 29.17 15.38
N ALA A 68 1.10 27.89 15.71
CA ALA A 68 2.40 27.25 15.69
C ALA A 68 2.98 27.23 14.26
N ALA A 69 4.30 27.42 14.15
CA ALA A 69 5.01 27.38 12.88
C ALA A 69 4.79 26.05 12.16
N ASP A 70 4.91 24.94 12.90
CA ASP A 70 4.60 23.60 12.43
C ASP A 70 3.08 23.32 12.47
N SER A 71 2.54 22.80 11.37
CA SER A 71 1.13 22.44 11.22
C SER A 71 0.84 20.97 11.53
N ALA A 72 1.86 20.12 11.74
CA ALA A 72 1.67 18.67 11.88
C ALA A 72 0.62 18.30 12.95
N GLY A 73 0.66 18.97 14.10
CA GLY A 73 -0.28 18.71 15.20
C GLY A 73 -1.74 18.98 14.84
N ILE A 74 -2.03 20.12 14.19
CA ILE A 74 -3.41 20.46 13.79
C ILE A 74 -3.89 19.65 12.59
N VAL A 75 -2.99 19.28 11.67
CA VAL A 75 -3.28 18.36 10.56
C VAL A 75 -3.70 16.99 11.13
N ALA A 76 -2.95 16.46 12.10
CA ALA A 76 -3.25 15.19 12.74
C ALA A 76 -4.58 15.22 13.51
N ILE A 77 -4.91 16.33 14.19
CA ILE A 77 -6.19 16.48 14.90
C ILE A 77 -7.37 16.47 13.91
N VAL A 78 -7.29 17.19 12.78
CA VAL A 78 -8.38 17.22 11.80
C VAL A 78 -8.53 15.86 11.11
N LEU A 79 -7.42 15.20 10.78
CA LEU A 79 -7.46 13.86 10.19
C LEU A 79 -8.03 12.82 11.16
N ASN A 80 -7.68 12.83 12.44
CA ASN A 80 -8.01 11.71 13.33
C ASN A 80 -9.17 12.02 14.29
N GLY A 81 -9.61 13.27 14.34
CA GLY A 81 -10.47 13.75 15.42
C GLY A 81 -9.71 13.78 16.74
N ARG A 82 -10.44 14.10 17.80
CA ARG A 82 -9.92 14.13 19.17
C ARG A 82 -11.02 13.92 20.18
N THR A 83 -10.71 13.19 21.24
CA THR A 83 -11.54 13.09 22.45
C THR A 83 -10.71 13.44 23.68
N GLY A 84 -11.39 13.70 24.79
CA GLY A 84 -10.75 13.94 26.09
C GLY A 84 -10.35 15.39 26.34
N PRO A 85 -9.87 15.69 27.56
CA PRO A 85 -9.64 17.05 28.02
C PRO A 85 -8.44 17.68 27.32
N ILE A 86 -8.55 18.98 27.03
CA ILE A 86 -7.49 19.81 26.48
C ILE A 86 -7.48 21.14 27.22
N THR A 87 -6.33 21.79 27.28
CA THR A 87 -6.23 23.15 27.82
C THR A 87 -5.78 24.10 26.72
N VAL A 88 -6.55 25.15 26.48
CA VAL A 88 -6.21 26.24 25.55
C VAL A 88 -6.32 27.54 26.32
N ASN A 89 -5.22 28.31 26.37
CA ASN A 89 -5.15 29.60 27.09
C ASN A 89 -5.64 29.52 28.55
N GLY A 90 -5.34 28.42 29.24
CA GLY A 90 -5.71 28.20 30.65
C GLY A 90 -7.14 27.67 30.87
N THR A 91 -7.98 27.57 29.83
CA THR A 91 -9.33 27.01 29.93
C THR A 91 -9.36 25.55 29.48
N GLN A 92 -10.05 24.69 30.24
CA GLN A 92 -10.27 23.29 29.86
C GLN A 92 -11.46 23.14 28.91
N TYR A 93 -11.28 22.29 27.90
CA TYR A 93 -12.29 21.89 26.93
C TYR A 93 -12.30 20.36 26.83
N GLY A 94 -13.45 19.76 26.55
CA GLY A 94 -13.62 18.30 26.54
C GLY A 94 -14.55 17.79 25.43
N GLY A 95 -14.77 18.60 24.39
CA GLY A 95 -15.64 18.25 23.27
C GLY A 95 -15.02 17.19 22.39
N ASN A 96 -15.86 16.31 21.84
CA ASN A 96 -15.43 15.31 20.88
C ASN A 96 -15.36 15.94 19.49
N MET A 97 -14.17 15.99 18.92
CA MET A 97 -13.94 16.41 17.55
C MET A 97 -13.96 15.16 16.64
N PRO A 98 -14.86 15.09 15.65
CA PRO A 98 -14.88 13.97 14.70
C PRO A 98 -13.66 14.02 13.77
N SER A 99 -13.40 12.89 13.11
CA SER A 99 -12.40 12.77 12.06
C SER A 99 -12.94 13.34 10.73
N TRP A 100 -12.06 13.95 9.93
CA TRP A 100 -12.39 14.54 8.63
C TRP A 100 -11.60 13.91 7.48
N ARG A 101 -11.22 12.63 7.58
CA ARG A 101 -10.46 11.94 6.51
C ARG A 101 -11.21 11.85 5.19
N ASP A 102 -12.53 12.00 5.19
CA ASP A 102 -13.33 11.89 3.97
C ASP A 102 -13.18 13.10 3.04
N LEU A 103 -12.72 14.25 3.56
CA LEU A 103 -12.34 15.40 2.72
C LEU A 103 -11.06 15.10 1.96
N SER A 104 -10.86 15.71 0.78
CA SER A 104 -9.62 15.52 0.02
C SER A 104 -8.43 16.22 0.70
N ASP A 105 -7.20 15.88 0.29
CA ASP A 105 -5.99 16.56 0.78
C ASP A 105 -6.01 18.06 0.47
N ALA A 106 -6.51 18.42 -0.71
CA ALA A 106 -6.65 19.80 -1.14
C ALA A 106 -7.71 20.56 -0.32
N ASP A 107 -8.85 19.92 0.00
CA ASP A 107 -9.90 20.50 0.84
C ASP A 107 -9.42 20.72 2.28
N LEU A 108 -8.73 19.74 2.85
CA LEU A 108 -8.15 19.83 4.19
C LEU A 108 -7.05 20.88 4.27
N ALA A 109 -6.17 20.96 3.26
CA ALA A 109 -5.16 22.00 3.16
C ALA A 109 -5.80 23.40 3.09
N ALA A 110 -6.87 23.55 2.30
CA ALA A 110 -7.57 24.83 2.15
C ALA A 110 -8.27 25.26 3.45
N VAL A 111 -9.00 24.37 4.12
CA VAL A 111 -9.68 24.71 5.40
C VAL A 111 -8.69 25.01 6.51
N LEU A 112 -7.59 24.25 6.61
CA LEU A 112 -6.52 24.52 7.59
C LEU A 112 -5.81 25.85 7.31
N THR A 113 -5.58 26.18 6.03
CA THR A 113 -5.02 27.48 5.63
C THR A 113 -5.97 28.62 5.96
N TYR A 114 -7.27 28.47 5.73
CA TYR A 114 -8.27 29.44 6.17
C TYR A 114 -8.25 29.63 7.69
N ILE A 115 -8.29 28.55 8.47
CA ILE A 115 -8.23 28.61 9.93
C ILE A 115 -6.96 29.34 10.43
N ARG A 116 -5.81 29.11 9.80
CA ARG A 116 -4.51 29.71 10.18
C ARG A 116 -4.32 31.17 9.77
N SER A 117 -5.20 31.69 8.92
CA SER A 117 -5.19 33.08 8.45
C SER A 117 -6.40 33.89 8.92
N ALA A 118 -7.45 33.23 9.44
CA ALA A 118 -8.66 33.85 9.93
C ALA A 118 -8.51 34.38 11.37
N TRP A 119 -9.36 35.34 11.74
CA TRP A 119 -9.56 35.82 13.12
C TRP A 119 -8.28 36.30 13.83
N GLY A 120 -7.34 36.87 13.08
CA GLY A 120 -6.07 37.36 13.61
C GLY A 120 -4.99 36.30 13.78
N ASN A 121 -5.22 35.07 13.30
CA ASN A 121 -4.18 34.06 13.18
C ASN A 121 -3.18 34.46 12.05
N GLY A 122 -1.91 34.09 12.23
CA GLY A 122 -0.82 34.53 11.35
C GLY A 122 0.22 33.45 11.09
N ALA A 123 -0.21 32.20 10.88
CA ALA A 123 0.71 31.09 10.70
C ALA A 123 0.80 30.61 9.23
N PRO A 124 1.92 29.97 8.81
CA PRO A 124 2.13 29.55 7.42
C PRO A 124 1.01 28.66 6.88
N ALA A 125 0.66 28.80 5.60
CA ALA A 125 -0.35 27.95 4.95
C ALA A 125 -0.01 26.46 5.04
N VAL A 126 -1.04 25.62 5.00
CA VAL A 126 -0.89 24.15 4.93
C VAL A 126 -1.04 23.72 3.48
N SER A 127 -0.08 22.94 2.99
CA SER A 127 -0.09 22.36 1.65
C SER A 127 -0.82 21.01 1.60
N ALA A 128 -1.32 20.65 0.42
CA ALA A 128 -1.91 19.32 0.20
C ALA A 128 -0.90 18.20 0.48
N ASP A 129 0.38 18.40 0.13
CA ASP A 129 1.45 17.42 0.39
C ASP A 129 1.66 17.17 1.88
N GLN A 130 1.56 18.20 2.73
CA GLN A 130 1.63 18.03 4.18
C GLN A 130 0.46 17.21 4.72
N VAL A 131 -0.74 17.39 4.16
CA VAL A 131 -1.92 16.59 4.54
C VAL A 131 -1.76 15.14 4.05
N ALA A 132 -1.35 14.94 2.80
CA ALA A 132 -1.09 13.64 2.22
C ALA A 132 -0.03 12.87 3.03
N ALA A 133 1.07 13.53 3.42
CA ALA A 133 2.10 12.95 4.27
C ALA A 133 1.55 12.55 5.65
N ALA A 134 0.67 13.37 6.25
CA ALA A 134 0.05 13.07 7.54
C ALA A 134 -1.07 12.02 7.48
N ARG A 135 -1.60 11.72 6.29
CA ARG A 135 -2.54 10.60 6.09
C ARG A 135 -1.86 9.26 6.16
N VAL A 136 -0.56 9.20 5.83
CA VAL A 136 0.27 8.05 6.12
C VAL A 136 0.33 7.95 7.64
N PRO A 137 -0.18 6.86 8.27
CA PRO A 137 -0.07 6.69 9.71
C PRO A 137 1.39 6.87 10.12
N SER A 138 1.67 7.78 11.05
CA SER A 138 3.00 7.91 11.62
C SER A 138 3.33 6.57 12.28
N ALA A 139 4.22 5.79 11.66
CA ALA A 139 4.54 4.47 12.16
C ALA A 139 4.95 4.58 13.63
N MET A 140 4.35 3.74 14.49
CA MET A 140 4.85 3.62 15.85
C MET A 140 6.34 3.24 15.78
N SER A 141 7.15 3.69 16.74
CA SER A 141 8.56 3.29 16.74
C SER A 141 8.65 1.76 16.73
N GLY A 142 9.54 1.20 15.93
CA GLY A 142 9.67 -0.26 15.82
C GLY A 142 9.90 -0.94 17.17
N GLN A 143 10.58 -0.24 18.09
CA GLN A 143 10.77 -0.67 19.47
C GLN A 143 9.45 -0.75 20.26
N ALA A 144 8.57 0.26 20.13
CA ALA A 144 7.28 0.25 20.81
C ALA A 144 6.36 -0.85 20.27
N LEU A 145 6.33 -1.03 18.94
CA LEU A 145 5.60 -2.13 18.31
C LEU A 145 6.12 -3.49 18.78
N PHE A 146 7.44 -3.66 18.82
CA PHE A 146 8.05 -4.89 19.31
C PHE A 146 7.64 -5.18 20.77
N ALA A 147 7.72 -4.18 21.64
CA ALA A 147 7.34 -4.31 23.05
C ALA A 147 5.86 -4.67 23.21
N ALA A 148 4.97 -4.07 22.41
CA ALA A 148 3.53 -4.27 22.50
C ALA A 148 3.07 -5.62 21.92
N HIS A 149 3.72 -6.11 20.85
CA HIS A 149 3.18 -7.19 20.04
C HIS A 149 4.07 -8.43 19.94
N CYS A 150 5.38 -8.28 20.08
CA CYS A 150 6.35 -9.34 19.76
C CYS A 150 7.07 -9.89 21.00
N ALA A 151 7.35 -9.01 21.98
CA ALA A 151 8.18 -9.33 23.14
C ALA A 151 7.58 -10.42 24.04
N THR A 152 6.26 -10.62 24.04
CA THR A 152 5.62 -11.70 24.82
C THR A 152 6.16 -13.08 24.46
N CYS A 153 6.47 -13.32 23.17
CA CYS A 153 6.98 -14.61 22.70
C CYS A 153 8.48 -14.57 22.40
N HIS A 154 8.96 -13.49 21.76
CA HIS A 154 10.37 -13.36 21.39
C HIS A 154 11.26 -12.79 22.49
N GLN A 155 10.67 -12.43 23.63
CA GLN A 155 11.28 -11.80 24.79
C GLN A 155 11.83 -10.38 24.51
N PRO A 156 11.96 -9.51 25.53
CA PRO A 156 12.34 -8.10 25.32
C PRO A 156 13.70 -7.88 24.64
N MET A 157 14.65 -8.80 24.82
CA MET A 157 15.98 -8.74 24.22
C MET A 157 16.10 -9.65 22.98
N GLY A 158 14.98 -10.11 22.41
CA GLY A 158 14.98 -10.94 21.22
C GLY A 158 15.63 -12.32 21.43
N GLN A 159 15.77 -12.79 22.66
CA GLN A 159 16.40 -14.07 22.97
C GLN A 159 15.52 -15.29 22.66
N GLY A 160 14.22 -15.08 22.44
CA GLY A 160 13.26 -16.16 22.22
C GLY A 160 13.07 -17.04 23.45
N THR A 161 12.53 -18.24 23.22
CA THR A 161 12.32 -19.31 24.19
C THR A 161 12.67 -20.66 23.54
N ASP A 162 12.45 -21.78 24.23
CA ASP A 162 12.63 -23.11 23.63
C ASP A 162 11.65 -23.42 22.49
N VAL A 163 10.59 -22.60 22.34
CA VAL A 163 9.53 -22.80 21.34
C VAL A 163 9.55 -21.71 20.27
N PHE A 164 10.00 -20.49 20.62
CA PHE A 164 10.10 -19.37 19.71
C PHE A 164 11.58 -19.00 19.48
N PRO A 165 12.04 -18.90 18.23
CA PRO A 165 13.46 -18.69 17.95
C PRO A 165 13.96 -17.33 18.49
N PRO A 166 15.26 -17.24 18.82
CA PRO A 166 15.89 -15.95 19.04
C PRO A 166 15.81 -15.12 17.76
N LEU A 167 15.58 -13.82 17.91
CA LEU A 167 15.72 -12.81 16.87
C LEU A 167 17.11 -12.16 16.90
N ALA A 168 17.73 -12.08 18.08
CA ALA A 168 19.13 -11.68 18.23
C ALA A 168 20.06 -12.75 17.63
N GLY A 169 20.97 -12.34 16.75
CA GLY A 169 21.91 -13.24 16.07
C GLY A 169 21.24 -14.24 15.11
N ASN A 170 19.99 -14.00 14.71
CA ASN A 170 19.28 -14.91 13.83
C ASN A 170 19.68 -14.67 12.36
N PRO A 171 20.17 -15.70 11.63
CA PRO A 171 20.61 -15.54 10.24
C PRO A 171 19.49 -15.12 9.28
N ILE A 172 18.23 -15.43 9.58
CA ILE A 172 17.07 -14.97 8.79
C ILE A 172 16.84 -13.47 9.00
N VAL A 173 17.03 -12.99 10.23
CA VAL A 173 16.94 -11.57 10.56
C VAL A 173 18.12 -10.79 9.98
N ALA A 174 19.32 -11.35 10.04
CA ALA A 174 20.55 -10.71 9.54
C ALA A 174 20.74 -10.80 8.02
N ALA A 175 19.89 -11.54 7.31
CA ALA A 175 20.02 -11.73 5.87
C ALA A 175 19.99 -10.39 5.10
N SER A 176 20.80 -10.31 4.03
CA SER A 176 20.83 -9.12 3.16
C SER A 176 19.48 -8.85 2.50
N ASP A 177 18.75 -9.91 2.15
CA ASP A 177 17.36 -9.84 1.69
C ASP A 177 16.40 -10.09 2.87
N PRO A 178 15.59 -9.08 3.28
CA PRO A 178 14.67 -9.21 4.40
C PRO A 178 13.37 -9.97 4.06
N SER A 179 13.15 -10.37 2.80
CA SER A 179 11.85 -10.88 2.33
C SER A 179 11.34 -12.08 3.14
N ALA A 180 12.22 -13.01 3.52
CA ALA A 180 11.83 -14.18 4.33
C ALA A 180 11.34 -13.77 5.74
N MET A 181 12.05 -12.86 6.40
CA MET A 181 11.66 -12.33 7.71
C MET A 181 10.33 -11.58 7.61
N ILE A 182 10.19 -10.72 6.60
CA ILE A 182 8.97 -9.94 6.35
C ILE A 182 7.78 -10.88 6.11
N ALA A 183 7.93 -11.90 5.27
CA ALA A 183 6.86 -12.85 4.98
C ALA A 183 6.39 -13.58 6.24
N VAL A 184 7.31 -13.91 7.15
CA VAL A 184 6.98 -14.53 8.45
C VAL A 184 6.21 -13.57 9.36
N ILE A 185 6.54 -12.27 9.37
CA ILE A 185 5.79 -11.27 10.13
C ILE A 185 4.40 -11.06 9.52
N VAL A 186 4.32 -10.87 8.21
CA VAL A 186 3.04 -10.56 7.54
C VAL A 186 2.11 -11.77 7.59
N ASN A 187 2.57 -12.94 7.17
CA ASN A 187 1.70 -14.13 7.01
C ASN A 187 1.62 -15.01 8.25
N GLY A 188 2.46 -14.74 9.26
CA GLY A 188 2.68 -15.69 10.34
C GLY A 188 3.42 -16.93 9.87
N ARG A 189 3.61 -17.89 10.79
CA ARG A 189 4.29 -19.15 10.48
C ARG A 189 3.84 -20.24 11.44
N SER A 190 3.70 -21.45 10.92
CA SER A 190 3.46 -22.68 11.70
C SER A 190 4.39 -23.77 11.20
N GLY A 191 4.70 -24.77 12.03
CA GLY A 191 5.55 -25.90 11.67
C GLY A 191 7.04 -25.68 11.97
N PRO A 192 7.87 -26.73 11.78
CA PRO A 192 9.25 -26.73 12.24
C PRO A 192 10.10 -25.66 11.53
N LEU A 193 10.87 -24.87 12.29
CA LEU A 193 11.92 -23.96 11.83
C LEU A 193 13.24 -24.39 12.44
N THR A 194 14.30 -24.54 11.66
CA THR A 194 15.64 -24.69 12.23
C THR A 194 16.37 -23.36 12.17
N VAL A 195 16.82 -22.86 13.33
CA VAL A 195 17.67 -21.66 13.45
C VAL A 195 18.90 -22.06 14.27
N ASN A 196 20.10 -21.79 13.75
CA ASN A 196 21.37 -22.10 14.42
C ASN A 196 21.45 -23.56 14.93
N GLY A 197 20.90 -24.52 14.19
CA GLY A 197 20.91 -25.94 14.54
C GLY A 197 19.82 -26.38 15.54
N HIS A 198 19.02 -25.45 16.07
CA HIS A 198 17.89 -25.75 16.96
C HIS A 198 16.57 -25.70 16.21
N THR A 199 15.69 -26.66 16.46
CA THR A 199 14.35 -26.73 15.84
C THR A 199 13.29 -26.14 16.75
N TYR A 200 12.54 -25.18 16.22
CA TYR A 200 11.45 -24.47 16.86
C TYR A 200 10.13 -24.83 16.19
N ASN A 201 9.04 -24.94 16.95
CA ASN A 201 7.73 -25.27 16.41
C ASN A 201 6.60 -24.36 16.92
N GLY A 202 6.97 -23.18 17.45
CA GLY A 202 6.02 -22.16 17.88
C GLY A 202 5.18 -21.63 16.72
N LYS A 203 3.92 -21.32 17.02
CA LYS A 203 3.02 -20.68 16.07
C LYS A 203 3.18 -19.16 16.14
N MET A 204 3.69 -18.56 15.08
CA MET A 204 3.75 -17.11 14.93
C MET A 204 2.44 -16.62 14.29
N PRO A 205 1.71 -15.67 14.92
CA PRO A 205 0.49 -15.10 14.34
C PRO A 205 0.81 -14.28 13.08
N THR A 206 -0.19 -14.12 12.23
CA THR A 206 -0.16 -13.17 11.10
C THR A 206 -0.39 -11.77 11.61
N TRP A 207 0.37 -10.80 11.11
CA TRP A 207 0.17 -9.38 11.42
C TRP A 207 -0.46 -8.59 10.27
N SER A 208 -0.68 -9.25 9.12
CA SER A 208 -1.47 -8.69 8.02
C SER A 208 -2.87 -8.30 8.49
N GLY A 209 -3.29 -7.07 8.20
CA GLY A 209 -4.59 -6.53 8.61
C GLY A 209 -4.70 -6.15 10.09
N GLN A 210 -3.69 -6.44 10.91
CA GLN A 210 -3.61 -5.98 12.31
C GLN A 210 -2.64 -4.81 12.47
N LEU A 211 -1.55 -4.83 11.71
CA LEU A 211 -0.58 -3.75 11.61
C LEU A 211 -0.55 -3.23 10.17
N THR A 212 -0.25 -1.93 10.02
CA THR A 212 -0.04 -1.35 8.69
C THR A 212 1.29 -1.82 8.11
N ASN A 213 1.50 -1.67 6.79
CA ASN A 213 2.81 -1.96 6.19
C ASN A 213 3.92 -1.07 6.77
N ALA A 214 3.60 0.17 7.15
CA ALA A 214 4.49 1.11 7.83
C ALA A 214 4.90 0.61 9.23
N ASP A 215 3.95 0.10 10.01
CA ASP A 215 4.23 -0.48 11.32
C ASP A 215 5.07 -1.75 11.19
N ILE A 216 4.73 -2.64 10.25
CA ILE A 216 5.49 -3.86 9.98
C ILE A 216 6.92 -3.50 9.53
N ALA A 217 7.09 -2.51 8.65
CA ALA A 217 8.41 -2.04 8.22
C ALA A 217 9.22 -1.47 9.39
N SER A 218 8.57 -0.74 10.30
CA SER A 218 9.20 -0.15 11.48
C SER A 218 9.66 -1.21 12.48
N VAL A 219 8.80 -2.16 12.86
CA VAL A 219 9.18 -3.25 13.78
C VAL A 219 10.22 -4.16 13.16
N ALA A 220 10.12 -4.45 11.85
CA ALA A 220 11.12 -5.22 11.12
C ALA A 220 12.49 -4.52 11.12
N THR A 221 12.52 -3.19 10.90
CA THR A 221 13.74 -2.38 10.97
C THR A 221 14.35 -2.39 12.36
N TYR A 222 13.54 -2.26 13.41
CA TYR A 222 14.01 -2.36 14.79
C TYR A 222 14.63 -3.74 15.05
N VAL A 223 13.93 -4.83 14.74
CA VAL A 223 14.45 -6.20 14.93
C VAL A 223 15.77 -6.44 14.19
N ARG A 224 15.93 -5.87 12.99
CA ARG A 224 17.15 -6.01 12.17
C ARG A 224 18.34 -5.19 12.64
N SER A 225 18.11 -4.10 13.36
CA SER A 225 19.17 -3.25 13.92
C SER A 225 19.47 -3.55 15.38
N ALA A 226 18.50 -4.10 16.13
CA ALA A 226 18.63 -4.40 17.55
C ALA A 226 19.59 -5.57 17.82
N TRP A 227 20.09 -5.60 19.06
CA TRP A 227 20.88 -6.72 19.62
C TRP A 227 22.12 -7.11 18.80
N GLY A 228 22.70 -6.15 18.07
CA GLY A 228 23.89 -6.38 17.25
C GLY A 228 23.63 -7.04 15.90
N ASN A 229 22.37 -7.17 15.47
CA ASN A 229 22.03 -7.76 14.17
C ASN A 229 22.58 -6.97 12.97
N GLY A 230 22.64 -5.62 13.09
CA GLY A 230 23.36 -4.75 12.14
C GLY A 230 22.90 -4.81 10.68
N ALA A 231 21.67 -5.25 10.41
CA ALA A 231 21.16 -5.45 9.06
C ALA A 231 20.39 -4.23 8.53
N SER A 232 20.35 -4.06 7.21
CA SER A 232 19.72 -2.89 6.55
C SER A 232 18.25 -2.73 6.91
N PRO A 233 17.72 -1.48 6.97
CA PRO A 233 16.32 -1.22 7.29
C PRO A 233 15.35 -1.80 6.25
N VAL A 234 14.10 -1.97 6.67
CA VAL A 234 12.99 -2.46 5.84
C VAL A 234 12.08 -1.31 5.47
N THR A 235 11.67 -1.28 4.21
CA THR A 235 10.75 -0.30 3.64
C THR A 235 9.34 -0.84 3.55
N GLU A 236 8.35 0.05 3.50
CA GLU A 236 6.94 -0.32 3.29
C GLU A 236 6.72 -1.06 1.98
N GLN A 237 7.45 -0.69 0.92
CA GLN A 237 7.36 -1.37 -0.37
C GLN A 237 7.83 -2.83 -0.28
N GLN A 238 8.89 -3.10 0.49
CA GLN A 238 9.34 -4.47 0.74
C GLN A 238 8.30 -5.28 1.52
N VAL A 239 7.60 -4.65 2.47
CA VAL A 239 6.49 -5.28 3.21
C VAL A 239 5.33 -5.63 2.28
N ALA A 240 4.91 -4.68 1.44
CA ALA A 240 3.84 -4.91 0.47
C ALA A 240 4.17 -6.06 -0.51
N ALA A 241 5.43 -6.14 -0.96
CA ALA A 241 5.87 -7.19 -1.89
C ALA A 241 5.95 -8.57 -1.22
N ALA A 242 6.62 -8.70 -0.07
CA ALA A 242 6.84 -9.99 0.60
C ALA A 242 5.61 -10.48 1.40
N GLY A 243 4.67 -9.59 1.71
CA GLY A 243 3.43 -9.88 2.41
C GLY A 243 2.36 -10.60 1.59
N THR A 244 2.53 -10.69 0.27
CA THR A 244 1.61 -11.42 -0.59
C THR A 244 1.81 -12.93 -0.39
N PRO A 245 0.78 -13.75 -0.12
CA PRO A 245 0.91 -15.20 -0.08
C PRO A 245 1.24 -15.78 -1.46
N VAL A 246 2.03 -16.86 -1.51
CA VAL A 246 2.19 -17.62 -2.75
C VAL A 246 0.83 -18.20 -3.16
N SER A 247 0.34 -17.79 -4.34
CA SER A 247 -0.98 -18.17 -4.85
C SER A 247 -0.87 -18.58 -6.31
N ALA A 248 -1.42 -19.75 -6.65
CA ALA A 248 -1.51 -20.20 -8.04
C ALA A 248 -2.39 -19.25 -8.89
N GLN A 249 -3.40 -18.62 -8.29
CA GLN A 249 -4.27 -17.64 -8.95
C GLN A 249 -3.51 -16.34 -9.29
N VAL A 250 -2.70 -15.84 -8.35
CA VAL A 250 -1.77 -14.72 -8.61
C VAL A 250 -0.76 -15.13 -9.67
N GLY A 251 -0.21 -16.35 -9.56
CA GLY A 251 0.70 -16.94 -10.53
C GLY A 251 0.11 -17.01 -11.95
N ALA A 252 -1.17 -17.34 -12.09
CA ALA A 252 -1.87 -17.36 -13.37
C ALA A 252 -1.92 -15.98 -14.02
N SER A 253 -2.17 -14.94 -13.22
CA SER A 253 -2.19 -13.54 -13.69
C SER A 253 -0.79 -13.08 -14.14
N ILE A 254 0.24 -13.42 -13.36
CA ILE A 254 1.64 -13.13 -13.72
C ILE A 254 2.03 -13.86 -15.00
N TYR A 255 1.66 -15.14 -15.11
CA TYR A 255 1.93 -15.96 -16.31
C TYR A 255 1.31 -15.34 -17.56
N ALA A 256 0.03 -14.97 -17.50
CA ALA A 256 -0.70 -14.39 -18.62
C ALA A 256 -0.03 -13.11 -19.13
N LYS A 257 0.44 -12.25 -18.22
CA LYS A 257 1.06 -10.96 -18.55
C LYS A 257 2.49 -11.10 -19.07
N ASN A 258 3.27 -12.03 -18.52
CA ASN A 258 4.73 -12.02 -18.67
C ASN A 258 5.28 -13.24 -19.43
N CYS A 259 4.59 -14.37 -19.42
CA CYS A 259 5.12 -15.66 -19.88
C CYS A 259 4.37 -16.20 -21.11
N ALA A 260 3.06 -15.98 -21.17
CA ALA A 260 2.17 -16.57 -22.17
C ALA A 260 2.51 -16.16 -23.62
N ALA A 261 3.11 -14.98 -23.82
CA ALA A 261 3.54 -14.52 -25.15
C ALA A 261 4.55 -15.48 -25.81
N CYS A 262 5.40 -16.14 -25.01
CA CYS A 262 6.39 -17.09 -25.52
C CYS A 262 5.98 -18.55 -25.30
N HIS A 263 5.38 -18.86 -24.14
CA HIS A 263 5.06 -20.23 -23.74
C HIS A 263 3.63 -20.66 -24.07
N GLY A 264 2.84 -19.79 -24.71
CA GLY A 264 1.44 -20.03 -25.03
C GLY A 264 0.51 -19.83 -23.83
N ALA A 265 -0.73 -19.42 -24.09
CA ALA A 265 -1.72 -19.14 -23.04
C ALA A 265 -2.05 -20.36 -22.17
N THR A 266 -1.93 -21.56 -22.75
CA THR A 266 -2.16 -22.86 -22.09
C THR A 266 -0.89 -23.68 -21.90
N GLY A 267 0.28 -23.03 -21.90
CA GLY A 267 1.57 -23.72 -21.72
C GLY A 267 1.96 -24.63 -22.88
N THR A 268 1.33 -24.50 -24.04
CA THR A 268 1.57 -25.33 -25.24
C THR A 268 2.93 -25.07 -25.90
N GLY A 269 3.62 -24.00 -25.51
CA GLY A 269 4.86 -23.55 -26.14
C GLY A 269 4.61 -22.67 -27.36
N GLY A 270 5.68 -22.41 -28.10
CA GLY A 270 5.72 -21.55 -29.28
C GLY A 270 7.15 -21.06 -29.48
N ILE A 271 7.39 -19.78 -29.20
CA ILE A 271 8.75 -19.21 -29.15
C ILE A 271 9.55 -19.86 -28.01
N GLY A 272 8.90 -20.05 -26.86
CA GLY A 272 9.44 -20.80 -25.73
C GLY A 272 9.00 -22.28 -25.76
N PRO A 273 9.69 -23.16 -25.02
CA PRO A 273 9.28 -24.56 -24.91
C PRO A 273 7.90 -24.71 -24.28
N ALA A 274 7.21 -25.80 -24.62
CA ALA A 274 5.98 -26.19 -23.94
C ALA A 274 6.24 -26.41 -22.45
N LEU A 275 5.34 -25.93 -21.60
CA LEU A 275 5.37 -26.08 -20.14
C LEU A 275 4.31 -27.08 -19.65
N ALA A 276 3.25 -27.30 -20.43
CA ALA A 276 2.25 -28.33 -20.17
C ALA A 276 2.90 -29.72 -20.23
N GLU A 277 2.68 -30.51 -19.18
CA GLU A 277 3.22 -31.86 -18.97
C GLU A 277 4.75 -31.97 -19.19
N ASN A 278 5.47 -30.85 -19.10
CA ASN A 278 6.89 -30.82 -19.44
C ASN A 278 7.69 -31.62 -18.40
N PRO A 279 8.55 -32.57 -18.81
CA PRO A 279 9.34 -33.37 -17.88
C PRO A 279 10.20 -32.54 -16.92
N HIS A 280 10.74 -31.39 -17.35
CA HIS A 280 11.54 -30.50 -16.49
C HIS A 280 10.69 -29.69 -15.51
N VAL A 281 9.42 -29.44 -15.82
CA VAL A 281 8.48 -28.81 -14.88
C VAL A 281 8.00 -29.84 -13.86
N ASN A 282 7.76 -31.07 -14.29
CA ASN A 282 7.28 -32.20 -13.48
C ASN A 282 8.36 -32.94 -12.67
N ILE A 283 9.53 -32.34 -12.47
CA ILE A 283 10.48 -32.82 -11.48
C ILE A 283 10.05 -32.32 -10.10
N GLY A 284 10.09 -33.20 -9.09
CA GLY A 284 9.74 -32.87 -7.71
C GLY A 284 10.56 -31.71 -7.15
N ASP A 285 11.88 -31.74 -7.36
CA ASP A 285 12.80 -30.64 -7.05
C ASP A 285 12.59 -29.43 -7.99
N PRO A 286 12.20 -28.25 -7.47
CA PRO A 286 11.95 -27.07 -8.28
C PRO A 286 13.23 -26.32 -8.70
N THR A 287 14.41 -26.70 -8.20
CA THR A 287 15.66 -25.91 -8.33
C THR A 287 16.01 -25.55 -9.77
N THR A 288 15.88 -26.49 -10.71
CA THR A 288 16.23 -26.24 -12.13
C THR A 288 15.25 -25.26 -12.78
N MET A 289 13.95 -25.41 -12.51
CA MET A 289 12.91 -24.52 -13.01
C MET A 289 13.09 -23.11 -12.42
N LEU A 290 13.30 -23.02 -11.11
CA LEU A 290 13.52 -21.75 -10.44
C LEU A 290 14.80 -21.06 -10.88
N THR A 291 15.89 -21.80 -11.08
CA THR A 291 17.12 -21.24 -11.65
C THR A 291 16.86 -20.61 -13.03
N THR A 292 16.06 -21.28 -13.85
CA THR A 292 15.69 -20.78 -15.18
C THR A 292 14.83 -19.51 -15.11
N ILE A 293 13.86 -19.43 -14.19
CA ILE A 293 13.02 -18.24 -14.01
C ILE A 293 13.83 -17.08 -13.42
N VAL A 294 14.60 -17.35 -12.37
CA VAL A 294 15.37 -16.33 -11.63
C VAL A 294 16.47 -15.75 -12.51
N ARG A 295 17.27 -16.59 -13.18
CA ARG A 295 18.47 -16.16 -13.92
C ARG A 295 18.25 -15.98 -15.42
N GLY A 296 17.12 -16.44 -15.95
CA GLY A 296 16.88 -16.53 -17.39
C GLY A 296 17.68 -17.67 -18.04
N ARG A 297 17.35 -17.97 -19.30
CA ARG A 297 18.07 -18.95 -20.13
C ARG A 297 17.79 -18.72 -21.61
N ASN A 298 18.83 -18.59 -22.43
CA ASN A 298 18.71 -18.30 -23.86
C ASN A 298 17.85 -17.04 -24.09
N LEU A 299 16.74 -17.16 -24.82
CA LEU A 299 15.78 -16.08 -25.07
C LEU A 299 14.85 -15.80 -23.89
N MET A 300 14.81 -16.67 -22.86
CA MET A 300 14.00 -16.43 -21.67
C MET A 300 14.67 -15.38 -20.79
N PRO A 301 14.01 -14.23 -20.52
CA PRO A 301 14.59 -13.16 -19.71
C PRO A 301 14.79 -13.60 -18.26
N SER A 302 15.71 -12.93 -17.58
CA SER A 302 15.88 -13.02 -16.13
C SER A 302 14.78 -12.25 -15.42
N TRP A 303 14.10 -12.89 -14.46
CA TRP A 303 13.07 -12.24 -13.64
C TRP A 303 13.58 -11.79 -12.26
N ARG A 304 14.83 -12.11 -11.91
CA ARG A 304 15.49 -11.55 -10.71
C ARG A 304 15.45 -10.01 -10.77
N GLY A 305 14.91 -9.40 -9.71
CA GLY A 305 14.79 -7.95 -9.58
C GLY A 305 13.65 -7.31 -10.39
N GLN A 306 12.96 -8.07 -11.25
CA GLN A 306 11.76 -7.61 -11.96
C GLN A 306 10.47 -8.11 -11.32
N LEU A 307 10.51 -9.33 -10.77
CA LEU A 307 9.45 -9.91 -9.96
C LEU A 307 9.98 -10.18 -8.54
N SER A 308 9.10 -10.06 -7.55
CA SER A 308 9.42 -10.44 -6.18
C SER A 308 9.63 -11.96 -6.08
N ALA A 309 10.32 -12.42 -5.02
CA ALA A 309 10.48 -13.84 -4.79
C ALA A 309 9.12 -14.57 -4.64
N THR A 310 8.13 -13.91 -4.05
CA THR A 310 6.76 -14.44 -3.94
C THR A 310 6.07 -14.50 -5.29
N ASP A 311 6.22 -13.50 -6.14
CA ASP A 311 5.63 -13.51 -7.50
C ASP A 311 6.23 -14.63 -8.33
N ILE A 312 7.55 -14.82 -8.26
CA ILE A 312 8.26 -15.93 -8.90
C ILE A 312 7.76 -17.27 -8.35
N ALA A 313 7.60 -17.39 -7.02
CA ALA A 313 7.07 -18.60 -6.40
C ALA A 313 5.61 -18.86 -6.80
N SER A 314 4.81 -17.81 -6.96
CA SER A 314 3.40 -17.88 -7.38
C SER A 314 3.27 -18.35 -8.82
N VAL A 315 4.01 -17.74 -9.75
CA VAL A 315 4.01 -18.18 -11.16
C VAL A 315 4.60 -19.58 -11.32
N ALA A 316 5.65 -19.92 -10.56
CA ALA A 316 6.20 -21.26 -10.56
C ALA A 316 5.21 -22.30 -10.03
N THR A 317 4.51 -21.98 -8.95
CA THR A 317 3.44 -22.83 -8.38
C THR A 317 2.29 -23.02 -9.36
N TYR A 318 1.87 -21.96 -10.05
CA TYR A 318 0.85 -22.06 -11.10
C TYR A 318 1.29 -23.01 -12.22
N VAL A 319 2.46 -22.78 -12.82
CA VAL A 319 2.99 -23.62 -13.91
C VAL A 319 3.11 -25.09 -13.46
N ARG A 320 3.53 -25.34 -12.21
CA ARG A 320 3.70 -26.67 -11.62
C ARG A 320 2.41 -27.43 -11.29
N SER A 321 1.28 -26.74 -11.31
CA SER A 321 -0.05 -27.31 -11.02
C SER A 321 -1.03 -27.20 -12.19
N ALA A 322 -0.66 -26.48 -13.26
CA ALA A 322 -1.46 -26.29 -14.45
C ALA A 322 -1.17 -27.34 -15.54
N TRP A 323 -2.13 -27.52 -16.44
CA TRP A 323 -1.97 -28.27 -17.70
C TRP A 323 -1.32 -29.67 -17.55
N GLY A 324 -1.84 -30.45 -16.62
CA GLY A 324 -1.39 -31.83 -16.39
C GLY A 324 -0.13 -31.95 -15.51
N ASN A 325 0.49 -30.82 -15.14
CA ASN A 325 1.60 -30.84 -14.18
C ASN A 325 1.09 -31.17 -12.76
N ARG A 326 1.80 -32.07 -12.07
CA ARG A 326 1.40 -32.59 -10.75
C ARG A 326 2.58 -32.69 -9.81
N VAL A 327 3.13 -31.54 -9.46
CA VAL A 327 4.26 -31.46 -8.52
C VAL A 327 4.01 -30.41 -7.43
N PRO A 328 4.67 -30.52 -6.27
CA PRO A 328 4.41 -29.62 -5.14
C PRO A 328 4.60 -28.14 -5.49
N ALA A 329 3.80 -27.30 -4.82
CA ALA A 329 3.92 -25.86 -4.85
C ALA A 329 5.30 -25.40 -4.37
N VAL A 330 5.67 -24.20 -4.78
CA VAL A 330 6.95 -23.58 -4.48
C VAL A 330 6.75 -22.43 -3.51
N THR A 331 7.69 -22.24 -2.59
CA THR A 331 7.68 -21.15 -1.62
C THR A 331 8.60 -20.02 -2.07
N ALA A 332 8.41 -18.82 -1.50
CA ALA A 332 9.36 -17.72 -1.70
C ALA A 332 10.77 -18.12 -1.22
N ALA A 333 10.89 -18.96 -0.18
CA ALA A 333 12.18 -19.44 0.32
C ALA A 333 12.93 -20.28 -0.72
N ASP A 334 12.22 -21.14 -1.46
CA ASP A 334 12.83 -21.94 -2.54
C ASP A 334 13.44 -21.05 -3.62
N VAL A 335 12.75 -19.95 -3.98
CA VAL A 335 13.22 -18.96 -4.95
C VAL A 335 14.47 -18.25 -4.45
N LEU A 336 14.49 -17.86 -3.17
CA LEU A 336 15.61 -17.17 -2.55
C LEU A 336 16.84 -18.06 -2.37
N SER A 337 16.66 -19.38 -2.34
CA SER A 337 17.78 -20.33 -2.25
C SER A 337 18.62 -20.41 -3.55
N ILE A 338 18.07 -19.93 -4.67
CA ILE A 338 18.78 -19.85 -5.94
C ILE A 338 19.79 -18.71 -5.89
N LYS A 339 21.09 -19.03 -5.81
CA LYS A 339 22.18 -18.03 -5.74
C LYS A 339 22.28 -17.16 -6.99
#